data_AF-F1Z7T2-F1
#
_entry.id   AF-F1Z7T2-F1
#
_cell.length_a   1.000
_cell.length_b   1.000
_cell.length_c   1.000
_cell.angle_alpha   90.00
_cell.angle_beta   90.00
_cell.angle_gamma   90.00
#
_symmetry.space_group_name_H-M   'P 1'
#
loop_
_entity.id
_entity.type
_entity.pdbx_description
1 polymer ?
#
loop_
_entity_poly.entity_id
_entity_poly.type
_entity_poly.pdbx_seq_one_letter_code
_entity_poly.pdbx_strand_id
1 'polypeptide(L)'
;MRWLHNAMIPEIGQVPISLELDFSSYEGDWKHVAAFRGQRGWLLAAQATIQSERDILSRTLIVACDDRDNVIPSWRALHLTQCSWSSLDYCYEEPPQILDDMLCEEEGAFYARWQRSTNAELGAFYEQSQREIEALDRTVKLKSRQLDHQIGVLRQRRRRPDTSIEAQIALNAVIADLEAENDNLLARYVDQRSALRRRAEAQEELLWRRTDVLIEVEPLYMVRWRSGYPRAERDIAPTWIEGSFYAPAAPEAEAPIEDAESVLAKVGAALRANAAKEAAKQIDPSDDPQSATKPSPAAHPVSAAPSKSETVAIQSPTPQTVDQSNGTWTPTRLATLKQMWADGISADEIARTLGGVKRNAVIGKAYRLGLPKRLSASEQTPPQKPSIAIIKPHAVPAIGDDLAVKRAMLAAELEDLIEHSKKFFPGSRKFLANQEAQAATRRELELLDRRMAASAAVIGNGWSDDTDGGPWSGKRVEMLRQLWLSGHSAAQIAEVLGGTSRNAVISKAKRLGLPFKTPTAGETID
;
A
#
# COMPACT_ATOMS: atom_id res chain seq x y z
N MET A 1 -24.51 -38.19 4.69
CA MET A 1 -24.46 -36.97 5.51
C MET A 1 -23.57 -35.96 4.82
N ARG A 2 -24.02 -34.70 4.74
CA ARG A 2 -23.35 -33.62 4.02
C ARG A 2 -21.97 -33.36 4.63
N TRP A 3 -20.92 -33.54 3.83
CA TRP A 3 -19.57 -33.09 4.13
C TRP A 3 -19.61 -31.56 4.24
N LEU A 4 -19.51 -31.07 5.47
CA LEU A 4 -19.40 -29.65 5.77
C LEU A 4 -18.10 -29.14 5.16
N HIS A 5 -18.23 -28.48 4.02
CA HIS A 5 -17.28 -27.45 3.62
C HIS A 5 -17.15 -26.46 4.78
N ASN A 6 -15.91 -26.06 5.07
CA ASN A 6 -15.61 -24.87 5.88
C ASN A 6 -16.09 -24.94 7.35
N ALA A 7 -15.40 -25.72 8.18
CA ALA A 7 -15.31 -25.46 9.61
C ALA A 7 -13.89 -25.87 10.01
N MET A 8 -13.06 -24.89 10.41
CA MET A 8 -12.53 -24.80 11.77
C MET A 8 -12.21 -26.17 12.36
N ILE A 9 -10.98 -26.36 12.83
CA ILE A 9 -10.70 -27.36 13.83
C ILE A 9 -11.10 -26.71 15.17
N PRO A 10 -12.37 -26.80 15.65
CA PRO A 10 -12.86 -26.00 16.76
C PRO A 10 -12.71 -26.75 18.09
N GLU A 11 -12.32 -28.03 18.03
CA GLU A 11 -12.13 -28.93 19.18
C GLU A 11 -10.69 -28.93 19.69
N ILE A 12 -9.76 -28.39 18.90
CA ILE A 12 -8.37 -28.14 19.31
C ILE A 12 -8.36 -26.75 19.93
N GLY A 13 -8.34 -26.66 21.26
CA GLY A 13 -8.21 -25.37 21.95
C GLY A 13 -6.87 -24.68 21.70
N GLN A 14 -6.52 -23.70 22.54
CA GLN A 14 -5.25 -22.97 22.45
C GLN A 14 -4.00 -23.80 22.80
N VAL A 15 -4.20 -25.01 23.33
CA VAL A 15 -3.10 -25.92 23.68
C VAL A 15 -2.57 -26.57 22.40
N PRO A 16 -1.24 -26.63 22.19
CA PRO A 16 -0.69 -27.25 20.99
C PRO A 16 -1.02 -28.74 20.92
N ILE A 17 -1.51 -29.17 19.75
CA ILE A 17 -1.83 -30.58 19.47
C ILE A 17 -1.03 -31.04 18.26
N SER A 18 -0.55 -32.28 18.31
CA SER A 18 0.12 -32.93 17.19
C SER A 18 -0.90 -33.66 16.31
N LEU A 19 -0.80 -33.50 14.99
CA LEU A 19 -1.60 -34.26 14.04
C LEU A 19 -0.83 -34.62 12.77
N GLU A 20 -1.38 -35.58 12.03
CA GLU A 20 -0.93 -35.96 10.69
C GLU A 20 -1.86 -35.36 9.63
N LEU A 21 -1.29 -34.68 8.64
CA LEU A 21 -2.03 -34.18 7.47
C LEU A 21 -1.99 -35.19 6.33
N ASP A 22 -3.15 -35.53 5.80
CA ASP A 22 -3.28 -36.31 4.57
C ASP A 22 -3.35 -35.37 3.36
N PHE A 23 -2.19 -35.17 2.71
CA PHE A 23 -2.11 -34.34 1.51
C PHE A 23 -2.76 -34.97 0.27
N SER A 24 -3.13 -36.25 0.31
CA SER A 24 -3.89 -36.88 -0.78
C SER A 24 -5.35 -36.44 -0.81
N SER A 25 -5.87 -35.93 0.31
CA SER A 25 -7.24 -35.41 0.41
C SER A 25 -7.38 -33.97 -0.09
N TYR A 26 -6.31 -33.34 -0.59
CA TYR A 26 -6.34 -31.96 -1.05
C TYR A 26 -7.02 -31.86 -2.42
N GLU A 27 -8.13 -31.13 -2.51
CA GLU A 27 -8.94 -31.02 -3.74
C GLU A 27 -8.36 -30.06 -4.81
N GLY A 28 -7.35 -29.25 -4.48
CA GLY A 28 -6.74 -28.27 -5.40
C GLY A 28 -5.59 -28.83 -6.25
N ASP A 29 -4.82 -27.95 -6.89
CA ASP A 29 -3.60 -28.36 -7.62
C ASP A 29 -2.59 -28.98 -6.65
N TRP A 30 -2.24 -30.25 -6.87
CA TRP A 30 -1.32 -31.01 -6.02
C TRP A 30 0.02 -30.31 -5.77
N LYS A 31 0.47 -29.42 -6.68
CA LYS A 31 1.69 -28.63 -6.52
C LYS A 31 1.66 -27.72 -5.30
N HIS A 32 0.47 -27.30 -4.85
CA HIS A 32 0.31 -26.47 -3.67
C HIS A 32 0.82 -27.16 -2.39
N VAL A 33 0.53 -28.46 -2.27
CA VAL A 33 0.87 -29.28 -1.10
C VAL A 33 2.11 -30.16 -1.30
N ALA A 34 2.59 -30.31 -2.54
CA ALA A 34 3.69 -31.20 -2.90
C ALA A 34 4.96 -31.02 -2.05
N ALA A 35 5.34 -29.78 -1.73
CA ALA A 35 6.57 -29.54 -0.98
C ALA A 35 6.44 -29.84 0.51
N PHE A 36 5.22 -30.00 1.04
CA PHE A 36 4.99 -30.35 2.45
C PHE A 36 5.10 -31.87 2.68
N ARG A 37 5.18 -32.68 1.61
CA ARG A 37 5.36 -34.13 1.72
C ARG A 37 6.70 -34.46 2.40
N GLY A 38 6.64 -35.31 3.42
CA GLY A 38 7.81 -35.66 4.24
C GLY A 38 8.30 -34.53 5.14
N GLN A 39 7.57 -33.41 5.22
CA GLN A 39 7.87 -32.31 6.14
C GLN A 39 6.99 -32.40 7.39
N ARG A 40 7.39 -31.61 8.39
CA ARG A 40 6.67 -31.35 9.63
C ARG A 40 6.94 -29.92 10.05
N GLY A 41 6.04 -29.36 10.84
CA GLY A 41 6.16 -28.00 11.30
C GLY A 41 4.99 -27.59 12.17
N TRP A 42 4.84 -26.28 12.30
CA TRP A 42 3.81 -25.66 13.12
C TRP A 42 2.85 -24.84 12.28
N LEU A 43 1.61 -24.77 12.74
CA LEU A 43 0.51 -24.03 12.15
C LEU A 43 -0.26 -23.36 13.28
N LEU A 44 -0.42 -22.04 13.17
CA LEU A 44 -1.20 -21.22 14.07
C LEU A 44 -2.31 -20.54 13.27
N ALA A 45 -3.54 -20.69 13.74
CA ALA A 45 -4.68 -19.95 13.23
C ALA A 45 -5.20 -19.00 14.31
N ALA A 46 -5.43 -17.75 13.94
CA ALA A 46 -5.99 -16.73 14.83
C ALA A 46 -7.15 -16.00 14.15
N GLN A 47 -8.14 -15.58 14.91
CA GLN A 47 -9.22 -14.74 14.44
C GLN A 47 -8.85 -13.29 14.71
N ALA A 48 -8.62 -12.53 13.64
CA ALA A 48 -8.46 -11.09 13.72
C ALA A 48 -9.81 -10.42 13.49
N THR A 49 -10.23 -9.59 14.44
CA THR A 49 -11.48 -8.85 14.42
C THR A 49 -11.18 -7.35 14.48
N ILE A 50 -11.68 -6.63 13.49
CA ILE A 50 -11.72 -5.17 13.42
C ILE A 50 -13.15 -4.79 13.79
N GLN A 51 -13.33 -4.28 15.00
CA GLN A 51 -14.61 -3.79 15.49
C GLN A 51 -14.62 -2.27 15.44
N SER A 52 -15.61 -1.72 14.75
CA SER A 52 -15.93 -0.30 14.76
C SER A 52 -17.30 -0.08 15.43
N GLU A 53 -17.73 1.17 15.64
CA GLU A 53 -19.04 1.50 16.23
C GLU A 53 -20.23 0.85 15.49
N ARG A 54 -20.07 0.48 14.21
CA ARG A 54 -21.17 0.03 13.34
C ARG A 54 -20.93 -1.31 12.65
N ASP A 55 -19.67 -1.71 12.52
CA ASP A 55 -19.29 -2.88 11.75
C ASP A 55 -18.32 -3.75 12.54
N ILE A 56 -18.45 -5.07 12.37
CA ILE A 56 -17.48 -6.05 12.83
C ILE A 56 -16.97 -6.78 11.59
N LEU A 57 -15.66 -6.71 11.37
CA LEU A 57 -14.98 -7.43 10.29
C LEU A 57 -14.06 -8.45 10.92
N SER A 58 -14.34 -9.72 10.71
CA SER A 58 -13.47 -10.81 11.18
C SER A 58 -12.81 -11.54 10.02
N ARG A 59 -11.56 -11.94 10.21
CA ARG A 59 -10.78 -12.74 9.28
C ARG A 59 -9.90 -13.72 10.04
N THR A 60 -9.80 -14.95 9.53
CA THR A 60 -8.81 -15.92 10.02
C THR A 60 -7.44 -15.61 9.43
N LEU A 61 -6.47 -15.32 10.30
CA LEU A 61 -5.05 -15.24 9.98
C LEU A 61 -4.44 -16.63 10.14
N ILE A 62 -3.56 -17.00 9.21
CA ILE A 62 -2.89 -18.30 9.21
C ILE A 62 -1.39 -18.05 9.09
N VAL A 63 -0.65 -18.66 10.00
CA VAL A 63 0.80 -18.54 10.12
C VAL A 63 1.36 -19.94 10.26
N ALA A 64 2.48 -20.23 9.59
CA ALA A 64 3.13 -21.53 9.71
C ALA A 64 4.64 -21.41 9.54
N CYS A 65 5.36 -22.32 10.18
CA CYS A 65 6.78 -22.53 9.98
C CYS A 65 7.08 -24.02 9.89
N ASP A 66 8.23 -24.38 9.32
CA ASP A 66 8.75 -25.74 9.43
C ASP A 66 9.51 -25.94 10.76
N ASP A 67 9.90 -27.17 11.05
CA ASP A 67 10.68 -27.53 12.25
C ASP A 67 12.09 -26.88 12.34
N ARG A 68 12.51 -26.13 11.33
CA ARG A 68 13.78 -25.40 11.29
C ARG A 68 13.57 -23.89 11.39
N ASP A 69 12.39 -23.46 11.84
CA ASP A 69 11.97 -22.06 11.91
C ASP A 69 11.96 -21.34 10.56
N ASN A 70 11.87 -22.07 9.44
CA ASN A 70 11.67 -21.43 8.15
C ASN A 70 10.21 -21.02 8.00
N VAL A 71 10.01 -19.75 7.68
CA VAL A 71 8.70 -19.16 7.41
C VAL A 71 8.01 -19.85 6.22
N ILE A 72 6.80 -20.35 6.46
CA ILE A 72 5.89 -20.78 5.39
C ILE A 72 4.93 -19.61 5.13
N PRO A 73 4.94 -19.02 3.93
CA PRO A 73 4.04 -17.90 3.61
C PRO A 73 2.57 -18.23 3.86
N SER A 74 1.80 -17.31 4.44
CA SER A 74 0.40 -17.53 4.84
C SER A 74 -0.51 -18.01 3.72
N TRP A 75 -0.32 -17.51 2.49
CA TRP A 75 -1.07 -17.96 1.31
C TRP A 75 -0.87 -19.45 1.02
N ARG A 76 0.30 -19.98 1.37
CA ARG A 76 0.67 -21.39 1.18
C ARG A 76 0.27 -22.23 2.37
N ALA A 77 0.44 -21.70 3.58
CA ALA A 77 0.00 -22.31 4.83
C ALA A 77 -1.52 -22.56 4.85
N LEU A 78 -2.31 -21.71 4.17
CA LEU A 78 -3.74 -21.91 3.95
C LEU A 78 -4.09 -23.27 3.33
N HIS A 79 -3.21 -23.87 2.53
CA HIS A 79 -3.48 -25.18 1.95
C HIS A 79 -3.39 -26.32 2.98
N LEU A 80 -2.64 -26.13 4.06
CA LEU A 80 -2.57 -27.10 5.16
C LEU A 80 -3.92 -27.23 5.88
N THR A 81 -4.67 -26.13 6.01
CA THR A 81 -6.01 -26.14 6.64
C THR A 81 -7.09 -26.75 5.74
N GLN A 82 -6.77 -27.02 4.47
CA GLN A 82 -7.65 -27.63 3.47
C GLN A 82 -7.44 -29.15 3.35
N CYS A 83 -6.55 -29.72 4.16
CA CYS A 83 -6.24 -31.15 4.17
C CYS A 83 -6.99 -31.86 5.31
N SER A 84 -7.36 -33.12 5.09
CA SER A 84 -7.86 -33.99 6.14
C SER A 84 -6.73 -34.35 7.10
N TRP A 85 -7.07 -34.68 8.34
CA TRP A 85 -6.08 -35.02 9.36
C TRP A 85 -6.43 -36.31 10.11
N SER A 86 -5.39 -36.92 10.69
CA SER A 86 -5.48 -38.10 11.55
C SER A 86 -4.48 -38.00 12.71
N SER A 87 -4.51 -38.98 13.62
CA SER A 87 -3.48 -39.14 14.67
C SER A 87 -3.37 -37.93 15.61
N LEU A 88 -4.50 -37.52 16.18
CA LEU A 88 -4.58 -36.41 17.14
C LEU A 88 -3.93 -36.80 18.47
N ASP A 89 -2.82 -36.16 18.83
CA ASP A 89 -2.04 -36.49 20.03
C ASP A 89 -1.58 -35.23 20.77
N TYR A 90 -1.36 -35.31 22.09
CA TYR A 90 -0.85 -34.17 22.86
C TYR A 90 0.54 -33.73 22.34
N CYS A 91 0.74 -32.42 22.17
CA CYS A 91 2.05 -31.89 21.86
C CYS A 91 2.77 -31.51 23.16
N TYR A 92 3.92 -32.13 23.42
CA TYR A 92 4.80 -31.81 24.55
C TYR A 92 5.91 -30.83 24.20
N GLU A 93 6.01 -30.43 22.94
CA GLU A 93 7.00 -29.47 22.47
C GLU A 93 6.47 -28.05 22.59
N GLU A 94 7.35 -27.10 22.94
CA GLU A 94 7.00 -25.69 22.98
C GLU A 94 6.89 -25.10 21.57
N PRO A 95 5.89 -24.24 21.32
CA PRO A 95 5.73 -23.60 20.03
C PRO A 95 6.89 -22.64 19.73
N PRO A 96 7.38 -22.58 18.48
CA PRO A 96 8.38 -21.62 18.07
C PRO A 96 7.92 -20.17 18.23
N GLN A 97 8.78 -19.32 18.79
CA GLN A 97 8.50 -17.87 18.96
C GLN A 97 8.27 -17.14 17.63
N ILE A 98 8.83 -17.65 16.53
CA ILE A 98 8.64 -17.07 15.20
C ILE A 98 7.16 -17.03 14.77
N LEU A 99 6.30 -17.89 15.32
CA LEU A 99 4.87 -17.88 15.03
C LEU A 99 4.20 -16.60 15.55
N ASP A 100 4.62 -16.10 16.71
CA ASP A 100 4.10 -14.86 17.29
C ASP A 100 4.53 -13.65 16.45
N ASP A 101 5.80 -13.60 16.05
CA ASP A 101 6.34 -12.55 15.17
C ASP A 101 5.60 -12.52 13.82
N MET A 102 5.43 -13.69 13.21
CA MET A 102 4.69 -13.81 11.95
C MET A 102 3.20 -13.46 12.10
N LEU A 103 2.58 -13.77 13.24
CA LEU A 103 1.20 -13.38 13.50
C LEU A 103 1.07 -11.86 13.62
N CYS A 104 2.01 -11.20 14.31
CA CYS A 104 2.08 -9.74 14.39
C CYS A 104 2.26 -9.11 13.00
N GLU A 105 3.08 -9.71 12.13
CA GLU A 105 3.25 -9.25 10.74
C GLU A 105 1.95 -9.38 9.93
N GLU A 106 1.23 -10.50 10.03
CA GLU A 106 -0.04 -10.71 9.33
C GLU A 106 -1.18 -9.84 9.87
N GLU A 107 -1.18 -9.56 11.17
CA GLU A 107 -2.06 -8.57 11.79
C GLU A 107 -1.83 -7.18 11.19
N GLY A 108 -0.57 -6.73 11.18
CA GLY A 108 -0.19 -5.44 10.58
C GLY A 108 -0.56 -5.38 9.09
N ALA A 109 -0.36 -6.48 8.36
CA ALA A 109 -0.75 -6.59 6.95
C ALA A 109 -2.27 -6.55 6.76
N PHE A 110 -3.05 -7.19 7.63
CA PHE A 110 -4.51 -7.14 7.62
C PHE A 110 -5.03 -5.72 7.85
N TYR A 111 -4.51 -5.03 8.87
CA TYR A 111 -4.83 -3.65 9.14
C TYR A 111 -4.50 -2.73 7.97
N ALA A 112 -3.29 -2.84 7.41
CA ALA A 112 -2.87 -2.04 6.27
C ALA A 112 -3.70 -2.32 4.99
N ARG A 113 -4.22 -3.53 4.82
CA ARG A 113 -5.16 -3.85 3.73
C ARG A 113 -6.51 -3.19 3.96
N TRP A 114 -7.05 -3.28 5.18
CA TRP A 114 -8.31 -2.65 5.55
C TRP A 114 -8.23 -1.12 5.37
N GLN A 115 -7.21 -0.47 5.92
CA GLN A 115 -6.99 0.98 5.76
C GLN A 115 -6.92 1.41 4.29
N ARG A 116 -6.20 0.64 3.46
CA ARG A 116 -6.11 0.92 2.02
C ARG A 116 -7.46 0.81 1.33
N SER A 117 -8.29 -0.18 1.69
CA SER A 117 -9.65 -0.32 1.16
C SER A 117 -10.51 0.88 1.56
N THR A 118 -10.51 1.25 2.85
CA THR A 118 -11.27 2.39 3.36
C THR A 118 -10.86 3.71 2.68
N ASN A 119 -9.55 3.94 2.52
CA ASN A 119 -9.05 5.13 1.83
C ASN A 119 -9.40 5.13 0.33
N ALA A 120 -9.41 3.96 -0.32
CA ALA A 120 -9.81 3.83 -1.72
C ALA A 120 -11.31 4.10 -1.90
N GLU A 121 -12.16 3.62 -0.99
CA GLU A 121 -13.60 3.91 -0.96
C GLU A 121 -13.85 5.41 -0.79
N LEU A 122 -13.14 6.05 0.15
CA LEU A 122 -13.22 7.49 0.36
C LEU A 122 -12.79 8.27 -0.90
N GLY A 123 -11.67 7.87 -1.52
CA GLY A 123 -11.18 8.48 -2.75
C GLY A 123 -12.18 8.36 -3.91
N ALA A 124 -12.73 7.17 -4.14
CA ALA A 124 -13.72 6.92 -5.19
C ALA A 124 -14.98 7.78 -4.99
N PHE A 125 -15.42 7.94 -3.74
CA PHE A 125 -16.57 8.75 -3.40
C PHE A 125 -16.35 10.26 -3.65
N TYR A 126 -15.16 10.78 -3.33
CA TYR A 126 -14.80 12.16 -3.68
C TYR A 126 -14.75 12.37 -5.18
N GLU A 127 -14.14 11.44 -5.93
CA GLU A 127 -14.09 11.52 -7.39
C GLU A 127 -15.51 11.54 -7.99
N GLN A 128 -16.40 10.69 -7.51
CA GLN A 128 -17.79 10.69 -7.96
C GLN A 128 -18.48 12.03 -7.67
N SER A 129 -18.37 12.53 -6.44
CA SER A 129 -18.98 13.80 -6.03
C SER A 129 -18.46 14.97 -6.88
N GLN A 130 -17.16 14.97 -7.19
CA GLN A 130 -16.53 15.97 -8.03
C GLN A 130 -17.04 15.89 -9.49
N ARG A 131 -17.19 14.69 -10.05
CA ARG A 131 -17.77 14.49 -11.39
C ARG A 131 -19.21 14.99 -11.48
N GLU A 132 -20.02 14.76 -10.45
CA GLU A 132 -21.41 15.26 -10.38
C GLU A 132 -21.46 16.79 -10.35
N ILE A 133 -20.61 17.44 -9.53
CA ILE A 133 -20.49 18.90 -9.49
C ILE A 133 -20.04 19.46 -10.85
N GLU A 134 -19.04 18.84 -11.47
CA GLU A 134 -18.55 19.28 -12.79
C GLU A 134 -19.61 19.12 -13.88
N ALA A 135 -20.38 18.04 -13.88
CA ALA A 135 -21.47 17.84 -14.82
C ALA A 135 -22.57 18.89 -14.64
N LEU A 136 -22.91 19.21 -13.40
CA LEU A 136 -23.85 20.27 -13.06
C LEU A 136 -23.33 21.64 -13.53
N ASP A 137 -22.08 21.97 -13.24
CA ASP A 137 -21.39 23.19 -13.66
C ASP A 137 -21.45 23.37 -15.19
N ARG A 138 -21.13 22.32 -15.95
CA ARG A 138 -21.15 22.36 -17.42
C ARG A 138 -22.55 22.67 -17.94
N THR A 139 -23.56 22.00 -17.40
CA THR A 139 -24.96 22.16 -17.83
C THR A 139 -25.47 23.56 -17.55
N VAL A 140 -25.22 24.08 -16.36
CA VAL A 140 -25.65 25.42 -15.92
C VAL A 140 -24.93 26.51 -16.71
N LYS A 141 -23.62 26.39 -16.93
CA LYS A 141 -22.84 27.35 -17.73
C LYS A 141 -23.34 27.44 -19.17
N LEU A 142 -23.71 26.32 -19.80
CA LEU A 142 -24.25 26.31 -21.16
C LEU A 142 -25.60 27.03 -21.24
N LYS A 143 -26.52 26.70 -20.33
CA LYS A 143 -27.85 27.35 -20.29
C LYS A 143 -27.76 28.84 -19.99
N SER A 144 -26.94 29.23 -19.01
CA SER A 144 -26.75 30.63 -18.65
C SER A 144 -26.18 31.45 -19.83
N ARG A 145 -25.17 30.92 -20.54
CA ARG A 145 -24.64 31.55 -21.77
C ARG A 145 -25.69 31.69 -22.88
N GLN A 146 -26.58 30.70 -23.02
CA GLN A 146 -27.66 30.75 -24.00
C GLN A 146 -28.66 31.87 -23.66
N LEU A 147 -29.06 32.00 -22.39
CA LEU A 147 -29.93 33.07 -21.90
C LEU A 147 -29.26 34.44 -22.09
N ASP A 148 -27.98 34.58 -21.71
CA ASP A 148 -27.21 35.81 -21.89
C ASP A 148 -27.13 36.23 -23.36
N HIS A 149 -26.94 35.27 -24.27
CA HIS A 149 -26.94 35.54 -25.70
C HIS A 149 -28.31 36.05 -26.19
N GLN A 150 -29.40 35.39 -25.79
CA GLN A 150 -30.76 35.81 -26.12
C GLN A 150 -31.06 37.22 -25.60
N ILE A 151 -30.74 37.50 -24.33
CA ILE A 151 -30.86 38.82 -23.71
C ILE A 151 -30.05 39.85 -24.50
N GLY A 152 -28.82 39.52 -24.88
CA GLY A 152 -27.95 40.38 -25.71
C GLY A 152 -28.59 40.76 -27.04
N VAL A 153 -29.15 39.78 -27.76
CA VAL A 153 -29.84 39.99 -29.04
C VAL A 153 -31.08 40.87 -28.87
N LEU A 154 -31.90 40.63 -27.85
CA LEU A 154 -33.10 41.44 -27.57
C LEU A 154 -32.74 42.88 -27.19
N ARG A 155 -31.70 43.07 -26.36
CA ARG A 155 -31.17 44.41 -26.01
C ARG A 155 -30.65 45.15 -27.25
N GLN A 156 -30.05 44.45 -28.21
CA GLN A 156 -29.62 45.05 -29.47
C GLN A 156 -30.81 45.50 -30.33
N ARG A 157 -31.86 44.67 -30.45
CA ARG A 157 -33.10 45.01 -31.18
C ARG A 157 -33.79 46.21 -30.57
N ARG A 158 -33.93 46.26 -29.24
CA ARG A 158 -34.54 47.38 -28.50
C ARG A 158 -33.87 48.73 -28.78
N ARG A 159 -32.55 48.74 -29.03
CA ARG A 159 -31.77 49.97 -29.28
C ARG A 159 -31.85 50.48 -30.72
N ARG A 160 -32.53 49.78 -31.62
CA ARG A 160 -32.61 50.23 -33.02
C ARG A 160 -33.58 51.42 -33.15
N PRO A 161 -33.23 52.42 -33.97
CA PRO A 161 -34.03 53.64 -34.12
C PRO A 161 -35.38 53.43 -34.82
N ASP A 162 -35.59 52.29 -35.48
CA ASP A 162 -36.82 51.89 -36.19
C ASP A 162 -37.85 51.17 -35.28
N THR A 163 -37.51 50.92 -34.01
CA THR A 163 -38.36 50.12 -33.11
C THR A 163 -39.38 51.02 -32.40
N SER A 164 -40.67 50.70 -32.53
CA SER A 164 -41.75 51.46 -31.89
C SER A 164 -41.69 51.40 -30.35
N ILE A 165 -42.31 52.38 -29.69
CA ILE A 165 -42.35 52.45 -28.22
C ILE A 165 -43.06 51.22 -27.62
N GLU A 166 -44.18 50.79 -28.21
CA GLU A 166 -44.88 49.58 -27.80
C GLU A 166 -44.00 48.33 -27.93
N ALA A 167 -43.23 48.22 -29.03
CA ALA A 167 -42.28 47.13 -29.22
C ALA A 167 -41.12 47.18 -28.21
N GLN A 168 -40.65 48.37 -27.82
CA GLN A 168 -39.63 48.52 -26.78
C GLN A 168 -40.13 48.06 -25.41
N ILE A 169 -41.39 48.37 -25.06
CA ILE A 169 -42.02 47.91 -23.81
C ILE A 169 -42.13 46.38 -23.81
N ALA A 170 -42.61 45.78 -24.91
CA ALA A 170 -42.70 44.33 -25.06
C ALA A 170 -41.32 43.64 -24.95
N LEU A 171 -40.29 44.19 -25.60
CA LEU A 171 -38.93 43.66 -25.52
C LEU A 171 -38.35 43.75 -24.10
N ASN A 172 -38.63 44.83 -23.36
CA ASN A 172 -38.21 44.96 -21.96
C ASN A 172 -38.84 43.89 -21.06
N ALA A 173 -40.12 43.60 -21.26
CA ALA A 173 -40.80 42.54 -20.50
C ALA A 173 -40.14 41.18 -20.73
N VAL A 174 -39.88 40.81 -22.00
CA VAL A 174 -39.21 39.54 -22.34
C VAL A 174 -37.78 39.48 -21.80
N ILE A 175 -37.03 40.60 -21.84
CA ILE A 175 -35.68 40.66 -21.25
C ILE A 175 -35.75 40.40 -19.74
N ALA A 176 -36.69 41.03 -19.03
CA ALA A 176 -36.86 40.84 -17.60
C ALA A 176 -37.23 39.39 -17.25
N ASP A 177 -38.08 38.75 -18.05
CA ASP A 177 -38.45 37.34 -17.87
C ASP A 177 -37.24 36.41 -18.04
N LEU A 178 -36.40 36.63 -19.07
CA LEU A 178 -35.18 35.83 -19.30
C LEU A 178 -34.11 36.08 -18.22
N GLU A 179 -33.98 37.31 -17.72
CA GLU A 179 -33.10 37.65 -16.60
C GLU A 179 -33.56 36.91 -15.34
N ALA A 180 -34.86 36.96 -15.03
CA ALA A 180 -35.44 36.22 -13.91
C ALA A 180 -35.27 34.69 -14.08
N GLU A 181 -35.36 34.16 -15.30
CA GLU A 181 -35.08 32.75 -15.58
C GLU A 181 -33.60 32.40 -15.29
N ASN A 182 -32.66 33.25 -15.69
CA ASN A 182 -31.23 33.05 -15.44
C ASN A 182 -30.92 33.11 -13.93
N ASP A 183 -31.47 34.09 -13.21
CA ASP A 183 -31.32 34.22 -11.76
C ASP A 183 -31.87 33.00 -11.02
N ASN A 184 -33.06 32.53 -11.41
CA ASN A 184 -33.65 31.30 -10.87
C ASN A 184 -32.80 30.05 -11.16
N LEU A 185 -32.22 29.97 -12.36
CA LEU A 185 -31.31 28.89 -12.74
C LEU A 185 -30.04 28.90 -11.89
N LEU A 186 -29.45 30.07 -11.65
CA LEU A 186 -28.28 30.24 -10.80
C LEU A 186 -28.58 29.95 -9.32
N ALA A 187 -29.74 30.38 -8.81
CA ALA A 187 -30.18 30.07 -7.45
C ALA A 187 -30.33 28.55 -7.24
N ARG A 188 -31.04 27.85 -8.15
CA ARG A 188 -31.18 26.39 -8.12
C ARG A 188 -29.83 25.69 -8.20
N TYR A 189 -28.90 26.20 -9.00
CA TYR A 189 -27.55 25.67 -9.09
C TYR A 189 -26.79 25.73 -7.76
N VAL A 190 -26.86 26.87 -7.05
CA VAL A 190 -26.23 27.03 -5.72
C VAL A 190 -26.81 26.02 -4.74
N ASP A 191 -28.13 25.86 -4.72
CA ASP A 191 -28.80 24.89 -3.85
C ASP A 191 -28.39 23.45 -4.15
N GLN A 192 -28.43 23.06 -5.43
CA GLN A 192 -28.04 21.72 -5.87
C GLN A 192 -26.56 21.41 -5.56
N ARG A 193 -25.67 22.37 -5.82
CA ARG A 193 -24.24 22.23 -5.48
C ARG A 193 -24.01 22.12 -3.98
N SER A 194 -24.76 22.88 -3.18
CA SER A 194 -24.71 22.78 -1.71
C SER A 194 -25.19 21.41 -1.21
N ALA A 195 -26.21 20.85 -1.85
CA ALA A 195 -26.76 19.55 -1.49
C ALA A 195 -25.79 18.42 -1.84
N LEU A 196 -25.14 18.47 -3.01
CA LEU A 196 -24.09 17.53 -3.41
C LEU A 196 -22.92 17.56 -2.43
N ARG A 197 -22.47 18.76 -2.02
CA ARG A 197 -21.40 18.92 -1.02
C ARG A 197 -21.79 18.38 0.35
N ARG A 198 -23.01 18.68 0.83
CA ARG A 198 -23.51 18.15 2.12
C ARG A 198 -23.62 16.63 2.11
N ARG A 199 -24.07 16.05 1.01
CA ARG A 199 -24.07 14.59 0.83
C ARG A 199 -22.64 14.04 0.89
N ALA A 200 -21.69 14.75 0.29
CA ALA A 200 -20.30 14.34 0.33
C ALA A 200 -19.69 14.38 1.74
N GLU A 201 -19.86 15.50 2.44
CA GLU A 201 -19.43 15.65 3.83
C GLU A 201 -20.11 14.62 4.76
N ALA A 202 -21.38 14.28 4.54
CA ALA A 202 -22.08 13.28 5.35
C ALA A 202 -21.52 11.86 5.15
N GLN A 203 -21.15 11.48 3.92
CA GLN A 203 -20.54 10.18 3.64
C GLN A 203 -19.11 10.09 4.17
N GLU A 204 -18.36 11.18 4.05
CA GLU A 204 -17.07 11.33 4.74
C GLU A 204 -17.24 11.12 6.25
N GLU A 205 -18.18 11.82 6.90
CA GLU A 205 -18.43 11.68 8.34
C GLU A 205 -18.81 10.23 8.73
N LEU A 206 -19.55 9.50 7.88
CA LEU A 206 -19.85 8.09 8.10
C LEU A 206 -18.59 7.21 8.08
N LEU A 207 -17.65 7.47 7.16
CA LEU A 207 -16.39 6.75 7.08
C LEU A 207 -15.44 7.12 8.23
N TRP A 208 -15.40 8.39 8.64
CA TRP A 208 -14.59 8.82 9.79
C TRP A 208 -15.06 8.21 11.10
N ARG A 209 -16.38 8.08 11.32
CA ARG A 209 -16.93 7.34 12.48
C ARG A 209 -16.52 5.86 12.50
N ARG A 210 -16.08 5.33 11.36
CA ARG A 210 -15.53 3.97 11.27
C ARG A 210 -14.09 3.86 11.80
N THR A 211 -13.43 4.98 12.12
CA THR A 211 -11.98 5.03 12.41
C THR A 211 -11.65 4.77 13.87
N ASP A 212 -12.63 4.90 14.78
CA ASP A 212 -12.53 4.35 16.14
C ASP A 212 -12.71 2.84 16.03
N VAL A 213 -11.57 2.15 15.92
CA VAL A 213 -11.50 0.71 15.71
C VAL A 213 -10.78 0.06 16.87
N LEU A 214 -11.43 -0.94 17.46
CA LEU A 214 -10.79 -1.92 18.31
C LEU A 214 -10.32 -3.08 17.44
N ILE A 215 -9.04 -3.43 17.55
CA ILE A 215 -8.45 -4.57 16.85
C ILE A 215 -8.13 -5.62 17.90
N GLU A 216 -8.72 -6.80 17.73
CA GLU A 216 -8.49 -7.95 18.59
C GLU A 216 -8.02 -9.11 17.73
N VAL A 217 -6.93 -9.76 18.14
CA VAL A 217 -6.43 -10.98 17.52
C VAL A 217 -6.45 -12.07 18.57
N GLU A 218 -7.33 -13.05 18.39
CA GLU A 218 -7.49 -14.17 19.30
C GLU A 218 -6.96 -15.46 18.65
N PRO A 219 -5.95 -16.12 19.24
CA PRO A 219 -5.52 -17.43 18.78
C PRO A 219 -6.67 -18.43 18.89
N LEU A 220 -7.01 -19.10 17.78
CA LEU A 220 -8.05 -20.11 17.71
C LEU A 220 -7.48 -21.48 18.10
N TYR A 221 -6.48 -21.93 17.36
CA TYR A 221 -5.83 -23.22 17.57
C TYR A 221 -4.38 -23.17 17.13
N MET A 222 -3.58 -24.03 17.76
CA MET A 222 -2.18 -24.22 17.45
C MET A 222 -1.90 -25.70 17.26
N VAL A 223 -1.24 -26.03 16.16
CA VAL A 223 -1.05 -27.42 15.76
C VAL A 223 0.38 -27.64 15.28
N ARG A 224 0.97 -28.73 15.75
CA ARG A 224 2.15 -29.31 15.13
C ARG A 224 1.71 -30.34 14.11
N TRP A 225 1.96 -30.08 12.83
CA TRP A 225 1.58 -30.98 11.75
C TRP A 225 2.78 -31.81 11.31
N ARG A 226 2.52 -33.05 10.89
CA ARG A 226 3.48 -33.87 10.14
C ARG A 226 2.81 -34.44 8.90
N SER A 227 3.58 -34.65 7.84
CA SER A 227 3.11 -35.34 6.65
C SER A 227 2.66 -36.76 7.02
N GLY A 228 1.37 -37.06 6.82
CA GLY A 228 0.88 -38.44 6.84
C GLY A 228 1.44 -39.21 5.65
N TYR A 229 1.54 -40.54 5.79
CA TYR A 229 1.76 -41.43 4.66
C TYR A 229 0.47 -41.49 3.84
N PRO A 230 0.53 -41.58 2.49
CA PRO A 230 -0.66 -41.84 1.70
C PRO A 230 -1.29 -43.13 2.23
N ARG A 231 -2.58 -43.09 2.62
CA ARG A 231 -3.31 -44.33 2.90
C ARG A 231 -3.17 -45.21 1.67
N ALA A 232 -2.69 -46.44 1.84
CA ALA A 232 -2.90 -47.44 0.81
C ALA A 232 -4.42 -47.52 0.60
N GLU A 233 -4.86 -47.52 -0.65
CA GLU A 233 -6.27 -47.57 -1.09
C GLU A 233 -7.11 -48.69 -0.42
N ARG A 234 -6.44 -49.62 0.27
CA ARG A 234 -7.02 -50.71 1.07
C ARG A 234 -7.62 -50.28 2.42
N ASP A 235 -7.32 -49.07 2.92
CA ASP A 235 -7.82 -48.57 4.22
C ASP A 235 -9.02 -47.61 4.10
N ILE A 236 -9.74 -47.63 2.98
CA ILE A 236 -11.03 -46.96 2.85
C ILE A 236 -12.07 -47.84 3.56
N ALA A 237 -12.50 -47.43 4.76
CA ALA A 237 -13.59 -48.12 5.45
C ALA A 237 -14.84 -48.18 4.55
N PRO A 238 -15.54 -49.33 4.48
CA PRO A 238 -16.71 -49.49 3.63
C PRO A 238 -17.78 -48.47 4.03
N THR A 239 -18.31 -47.76 3.04
CA THR A 239 -19.27 -46.67 3.28
C THR A 239 -20.65 -47.28 3.51
N TRP A 240 -21.31 -46.89 4.61
CA TRP A 240 -22.67 -47.33 4.92
C TRP A 240 -23.68 -46.44 4.18
N ILE A 241 -24.50 -47.03 3.31
CA ILE A 241 -25.57 -46.35 2.59
C ILE A 241 -26.84 -47.21 2.69
N GLU A 242 -27.92 -46.64 3.23
CA GLU A 242 -29.27 -47.24 3.28
C GLU A 242 -29.29 -48.74 3.64
N GLY A 243 -28.65 -49.10 4.76
CA GLY A 243 -28.73 -50.46 5.30
C GLY A 243 -27.77 -51.48 4.67
N SER A 244 -26.83 -51.06 3.81
CA SER A 244 -25.80 -51.95 3.26
C SER A 244 -24.40 -51.29 3.26
N PHE A 245 -23.37 -52.11 3.48
CA PHE A 245 -21.98 -51.70 3.35
C PHE A 245 -21.55 -51.81 1.89
N TYR A 246 -21.13 -50.70 1.29
CA TYR A 246 -20.54 -50.68 -0.05
C TYR A 246 -19.01 -50.67 0.06
N ALA A 247 -18.35 -51.66 -0.51
CA ALA A 247 -16.93 -51.59 -0.79
C ALA A 247 -16.71 -50.60 -1.95
N PRO A 248 -15.67 -49.74 -1.92
CA PRO A 248 -15.34 -48.90 -3.07
C PRO A 248 -15.08 -49.81 -4.28
N ALA A 249 -15.66 -49.45 -5.42
CA ALA A 249 -15.46 -50.18 -6.66
C ALA A 249 -13.95 -50.28 -6.94
N ALA A 250 -13.45 -51.50 -7.17
CA ALA A 250 -12.07 -51.71 -7.57
C ALA A 250 -11.74 -50.81 -8.77
N PRO A 251 -10.56 -50.17 -8.81
CA PRO A 251 -10.16 -49.43 -9.99
C PRO A 251 -10.25 -50.38 -11.20
N GLU A 252 -10.92 -49.94 -12.26
CA GLU A 252 -10.85 -50.62 -13.55
C GLU A 252 -9.37 -50.90 -13.84
N ALA A 253 -9.07 -52.18 -14.06
CA ALA A 253 -7.71 -52.66 -14.28
C ALA A 253 -6.99 -51.71 -15.24
N GLU A 254 -5.86 -51.15 -14.79
CA GLU A 254 -4.99 -50.31 -15.59
C GLU A 254 -4.91 -50.90 -17.00
N ALA A 255 -5.39 -50.13 -17.98
CA ALA A 255 -5.24 -50.50 -19.37
C ALA A 255 -3.75 -50.79 -19.60
N PRO A 256 -3.40 -51.92 -20.25
CA PRO A 256 -2.01 -52.31 -20.39
C PRO A 256 -1.23 -51.15 -21.01
N ILE A 257 -0.11 -50.81 -20.37
CA ILE A 257 0.79 -49.73 -20.79
C ILE A 257 1.00 -49.86 -22.31
N GLU A 258 0.44 -48.92 -23.08
CA GLU A 258 0.53 -48.97 -24.52
C GLU A 258 1.99 -48.82 -24.93
N ASP A 259 2.48 -49.75 -25.75
CA ASP A 259 3.85 -49.77 -26.24
C ASP A 259 4.19 -48.43 -26.91
N ALA A 260 5.42 -47.93 -26.70
CA ALA A 260 5.80 -46.56 -27.07
C ALA A 260 5.60 -46.28 -28.58
N GLU A 261 5.73 -47.31 -29.41
CA GLU A 261 5.46 -47.24 -30.85
C GLU A 261 3.98 -47.03 -31.18
N SER A 262 3.06 -47.62 -30.40
CA SER A 262 1.61 -47.44 -30.54
C SER A 262 1.19 -46.01 -30.19
N VAL A 263 1.76 -45.47 -29.10
CA VAL A 263 1.52 -44.08 -28.69
C VAL A 263 2.05 -43.10 -29.74
N LEU A 264 3.26 -43.32 -30.27
CA LEU A 264 3.84 -42.51 -31.34
C LEU A 264 3.03 -42.60 -32.64
N ALA A 265 2.51 -43.78 -32.98
CA ALA A 265 1.64 -43.96 -34.15
C ALA A 265 0.32 -43.19 -33.99
N LYS A 266 -0.28 -43.21 -32.80
CA LYS A 266 -1.50 -42.45 -32.50
C LYS A 266 -1.26 -40.94 -32.51
N VAL A 267 -0.16 -40.47 -31.94
CA VAL A 267 0.24 -39.05 -31.98
C VAL A 267 0.51 -38.61 -33.43
N GLY A 268 1.20 -39.43 -34.22
CA GLY A 268 1.45 -39.16 -35.63
C GLY A 268 0.18 -39.19 -36.50
N ALA A 269 -0.81 -40.00 -36.15
CA ALA A 269 -2.12 -39.98 -36.80
C ALA A 269 -2.95 -38.74 -36.41
N ALA A 270 -2.91 -38.34 -35.13
CA ALA A 270 -3.59 -37.15 -34.63
C ALA A 270 -3.02 -35.86 -35.24
N LEU A 271 -1.68 -35.77 -35.38
CA LEU A 271 -1.02 -34.64 -36.04
C LEU A 271 -1.40 -34.54 -37.53
N ARG A 272 -1.48 -35.68 -38.23
CA ARG A 272 -1.96 -35.71 -39.63
C ARG A 272 -3.42 -35.32 -39.76
N ALA A 273 -4.27 -35.76 -38.83
CA ALA A 273 -5.68 -35.39 -38.79
C ALA A 273 -5.88 -33.89 -38.51
N ASN A 274 -5.06 -33.30 -37.63
CA ASN A 274 -5.08 -31.85 -37.39
C ASN A 274 -4.54 -31.07 -38.58
N ALA A 275 -3.46 -31.51 -39.23
CA ALA A 275 -2.97 -30.88 -40.46
C ALA A 275 -4.00 -30.92 -41.60
N ALA A 276 -4.73 -32.04 -41.74
CA ALA A 276 -5.83 -32.15 -42.70
C ALA A 276 -7.02 -31.24 -42.34
N LYS A 277 -7.34 -31.07 -41.05
CA LYS A 277 -8.37 -30.13 -40.59
C LYS A 277 -7.97 -28.67 -40.79
N GLU A 278 -6.69 -28.32 -40.60
CA GLU A 278 -6.19 -26.96 -40.88
C GLU A 278 -6.16 -26.66 -42.38
N ALA A 279 -5.77 -27.63 -43.21
CA ALA A 279 -5.85 -27.50 -44.67
C ALA A 279 -7.29 -27.35 -45.18
N ALA A 280 -8.25 -28.05 -44.56
CA ALA A 280 -9.68 -27.91 -44.87
C ALA A 280 -10.30 -26.59 -44.37
N LYS A 281 -9.62 -25.86 -43.47
CA LYS A 281 -10.09 -24.59 -42.89
C LYS A 281 -9.60 -23.35 -43.66
N GLN A 282 -8.69 -23.53 -44.63
CA GLN A 282 -8.16 -22.46 -45.49
C GLN A 282 -8.75 -22.42 -46.91
N ILE A 283 -9.87 -23.10 -47.15
CA ILE A 283 -10.61 -23.03 -48.42
C ILE A 283 -11.97 -22.39 -48.13
N ASP A 284 -12.08 -21.09 -48.40
CA ASP A 284 -13.34 -20.35 -48.43
C ASP A 284 -13.99 -20.52 -49.82
N PRO A 285 -15.27 -20.93 -49.94
CA PRO A 285 -15.93 -21.18 -51.22
C PRO A 285 -16.61 -19.91 -51.74
N SER A 286 -15.89 -19.12 -52.52
CA SER A 286 -16.50 -18.28 -53.56
C SER A 286 -15.46 -17.95 -54.61
N ASP A 287 -15.51 -18.68 -55.73
CA ASP A 287 -15.46 -18.09 -57.07
C ASP A 287 -15.81 -19.17 -58.12
N ASP A 288 -16.96 -18.97 -58.76
CA ASP A 288 -17.39 -19.66 -59.98
C ASP A 288 -16.48 -19.26 -61.16
N PRO A 289 -16.12 -20.20 -62.05
CA PRO A 289 -15.33 -19.88 -63.25
C PRO A 289 -16.25 -19.72 -64.47
N GLN A 290 -16.24 -18.56 -65.12
CA GLN A 290 -16.27 -18.49 -66.59
C GLN A 290 -15.97 -17.10 -67.18
N SER A 291 -15.07 -17.11 -68.19
CA SER A 291 -14.92 -16.15 -69.32
C SER A 291 -14.32 -14.76 -69.02
N ALA A 292 -13.40 -14.17 -69.79
CA ALA A 292 -12.55 -14.52 -70.93
C ALA A 292 -11.63 -13.30 -71.24
N THR A 293 -10.51 -13.55 -71.92
CA THR A 293 -9.80 -12.65 -72.89
C THR A 293 -9.15 -11.29 -72.48
N LYS A 294 -7.85 -11.19 -72.83
CA LYS A 294 -6.89 -10.05 -72.98
C LYS A 294 -7.42 -8.78 -73.71
N PRO A 295 -6.64 -7.68 -73.90
CA PRO A 295 -5.65 -6.96 -73.06
C PRO A 295 -5.77 -5.40 -73.08
N SER A 296 -5.01 -4.72 -72.19
CA SER A 296 -4.44 -3.33 -72.17
C SER A 296 -4.96 -2.19 -73.09
N PRO A 297 -4.98 -0.91 -72.64
CA PRO A 297 -3.79 -0.06 -72.84
C PRO A 297 -3.49 1.05 -71.78
N ALA A 298 -2.19 1.43 -71.75
CA ALA A 298 -1.57 2.76 -71.60
C ALA A 298 -2.08 3.82 -70.57
N ALA A 299 -1.21 4.26 -69.66
CA ALA A 299 -0.46 5.54 -69.74
C ALA A 299 0.17 5.95 -68.39
N HIS A 300 1.47 6.26 -68.42
CA HIS A 300 2.32 6.91 -67.40
C HIS A 300 2.03 8.44 -67.31
N PRO A 301 2.74 9.31 -66.51
CA PRO A 301 4.01 9.17 -65.76
C PRO A 301 3.98 9.82 -64.34
N VAL A 302 5.00 9.91 -63.48
CA VAL A 302 6.32 10.56 -63.58
C VAL A 302 7.16 10.27 -62.31
N SER A 303 8.42 9.83 -62.52
CA SER A 303 9.71 10.12 -61.81
C SER A 303 9.85 9.88 -60.30
N ALA A 304 10.98 9.40 -59.73
CA ALA A 304 12.37 9.35 -60.19
C ALA A 304 13.18 8.25 -59.44
N ALA A 305 14.12 7.62 -60.15
CA ALA A 305 15.16 6.68 -59.66
C ALA A 305 16.47 7.46 -59.34
N PRO A 306 17.70 6.87 -59.22
CA PRO A 306 18.18 5.47 -59.10
C PRO A 306 19.26 5.28 -57.98
N SER A 307 19.74 4.06 -57.63
CA SER A 307 20.93 3.41 -58.24
C SER A 307 21.31 2.11 -57.46
N LYS A 308 21.37 0.96 -58.15
CA LYS A 308 22.53 0.07 -58.43
C LYS A 308 23.43 -0.24 -57.22
N SER A 309 23.42 -1.45 -56.65
CA SER A 309 23.98 -2.73 -57.15
C SER A 309 25.50 -2.71 -57.34
N GLU A 310 26.22 -3.35 -56.41
CA GLU A 310 27.47 -4.04 -56.74
C GLU A 310 27.67 -5.24 -55.80
N THR A 311 28.01 -6.38 -56.42
CA THR A 311 28.25 -7.68 -55.79
C THR A 311 29.74 -7.95 -55.88
N VAL A 312 30.42 -8.23 -54.76
CA VAL A 312 31.76 -8.84 -54.76
C VAL A 312 31.87 -9.89 -53.66
N ALA A 313 32.61 -10.93 -54.01
CA ALA A 313 32.73 -12.26 -53.44
C ALA A 313 33.38 -12.38 -52.05
N ILE A 314 32.92 -13.42 -51.35
CA ILE A 314 33.69 -14.45 -50.59
C ILE A 314 34.91 -13.97 -49.80
N GLN A 315 34.77 -13.97 -48.47
CA GLN A 315 35.76 -14.49 -47.54
C GLN A 315 35.07 -14.85 -46.21
N SER A 316 35.15 -16.12 -45.79
CA SER A 316 34.78 -16.58 -44.45
C SER A 316 35.75 -16.02 -43.41
N PRO A 317 35.27 -15.71 -42.20
CA PRO A 317 35.81 -16.47 -41.06
C PRO A 317 34.74 -16.86 -40.02
N THR A 318 34.83 -18.12 -39.62
CA THR A 318 34.71 -18.69 -38.25
C THR A 318 33.53 -18.26 -37.34
N PRO A 319 32.76 -19.22 -36.77
CA PRO A 319 31.54 -18.92 -36.03
C PRO A 319 31.88 -18.40 -34.62
N GLN A 320 31.52 -17.15 -34.33
CA GLN A 320 31.41 -16.69 -32.95
C GLN A 320 29.97 -16.86 -32.46
N THR A 321 29.87 -17.74 -31.47
CA THR A 321 28.71 -18.10 -30.67
C THR A 321 27.95 -16.86 -30.21
N VAL A 322 26.78 -16.62 -30.79
CA VAL A 322 25.82 -15.65 -30.25
C VAL A 322 25.09 -16.36 -29.10
N ASP A 323 25.64 -16.25 -27.89
CA ASP A 323 25.00 -16.77 -26.69
C ASP A 323 23.80 -15.89 -26.34
N GLN A 324 22.63 -16.25 -26.90
CA GLN A 324 21.33 -15.75 -26.48
C GLN A 324 20.95 -16.42 -25.14
N SER A 325 21.73 -16.14 -24.09
CA SER A 325 21.41 -16.59 -22.73
C SER A 325 20.28 -15.74 -22.17
N ASN A 326 19.09 -16.33 -22.15
CA ASN A 326 17.87 -15.73 -21.62
C ASN A 326 17.99 -15.52 -20.09
N GLY A 327 18.30 -14.30 -19.66
CA GLY A 327 18.21 -13.88 -18.25
C GLY A 327 19.44 -14.11 -17.34
N THR A 328 20.54 -14.66 -17.85
CA THR A 328 21.74 -14.93 -17.03
C THR A 328 22.61 -13.68 -16.87
N TRP A 329 23.00 -13.38 -15.62
CA TRP A 329 23.86 -12.23 -15.28
C TRP A 329 25.33 -12.49 -15.65
N THR A 330 25.71 -12.15 -16.87
CA THR A 330 27.10 -12.24 -17.33
C THR A 330 27.96 -11.08 -16.78
N PRO A 331 29.30 -11.24 -16.66
CA PRO A 331 30.18 -10.20 -16.15
C PRO A 331 30.07 -8.87 -16.90
N THR A 332 29.90 -8.93 -18.22
CA THR A 332 29.72 -7.77 -19.09
C THR A 332 28.44 -7.00 -18.74
N ARG A 333 27.32 -7.70 -18.49
CA ARG A 333 26.04 -7.09 -18.10
C ARG A 333 26.09 -6.49 -16.70
N LEU A 334 26.89 -7.07 -15.79
CA LEU A 334 27.11 -6.50 -14.46
C LEU A 334 27.94 -5.23 -14.50
N ALA A 335 28.93 -5.15 -15.40
CA ALA A 335 29.69 -3.92 -15.60
C ALA A 335 28.79 -2.79 -16.11
N THR A 336 27.96 -3.06 -17.12
CA THR A 336 26.96 -2.10 -17.63
C THR A 336 25.96 -1.68 -16.56
N LEU A 337 25.46 -2.63 -15.75
CA LEU A 337 24.56 -2.31 -14.62
C LEU A 337 25.24 -1.38 -13.62
N LYS A 338 26.47 -1.67 -13.19
CA LYS A 338 27.19 -0.82 -12.22
C LYS A 338 27.43 0.59 -12.77
N GLN A 339 27.82 0.70 -14.03
CA GLN A 339 28.06 1.98 -14.70
C GLN A 339 26.77 2.81 -14.79
N MET A 340 25.72 2.27 -15.40
CA MET A 340 24.44 2.98 -15.52
C MET A 340 23.79 3.26 -14.16
N TRP A 341 24.04 2.41 -13.16
CA TRP A 341 23.60 2.62 -11.79
C TRP A 341 24.39 3.73 -11.07
N ALA A 342 25.64 3.96 -11.41
CA ALA A 342 26.39 5.13 -10.95
C ALA A 342 25.91 6.41 -11.67
N ASP A 343 25.60 6.31 -12.97
CA ASP A 343 25.21 7.44 -13.84
C ASP A 343 23.79 7.99 -13.59
N GLY A 344 23.10 7.59 -12.52
CA GLY A 344 21.76 8.12 -12.23
C GLY A 344 20.64 7.58 -13.13
N ILE A 345 20.89 6.66 -14.06
CA ILE A 345 19.87 6.07 -14.94
C ILE A 345 18.86 5.18 -14.20
N SER A 346 17.57 5.25 -14.57
CA SER A 346 16.47 4.52 -13.90
C SER A 346 16.53 3.00 -14.12
N ALA A 347 16.04 2.20 -13.16
CA ALA A 347 16.06 0.74 -13.26
C ALA A 347 15.25 0.19 -14.46
N ASP A 348 14.18 0.88 -14.87
CA ASP A 348 13.41 0.52 -16.08
C ASP A 348 14.20 0.76 -17.36
N GLU A 349 14.99 1.83 -17.38
CA GLU A 349 15.83 2.17 -18.52
C GLU A 349 17.06 1.27 -18.60
N ILE A 350 17.67 0.93 -17.46
CA ILE A 350 18.72 -0.08 -17.37
C ILE A 350 18.19 -1.45 -17.84
N ALA A 351 16.96 -1.81 -17.47
CA ALA A 351 16.32 -3.03 -17.94
C ALA A 351 16.10 -3.04 -19.46
N ARG A 352 15.68 -1.90 -20.04
CA ARG A 352 15.58 -1.71 -21.50
C ARG A 352 16.93 -1.85 -22.20
N THR A 353 17.99 -1.25 -21.66
CA THR A 353 19.34 -1.27 -22.26
C THR A 353 20.01 -2.63 -22.15
N LEU A 354 19.79 -3.37 -21.05
CA LEU A 354 20.36 -4.71 -20.89
C LEU A 354 19.61 -5.77 -21.72
N GLY A 355 18.30 -5.59 -21.97
CA GLY A 355 17.47 -6.48 -22.79
C GLY A 355 17.22 -7.86 -22.18
N GLY A 356 15.98 -8.34 -22.12
CA GLY A 356 15.67 -9.66 -21.53
C GLY A 356 15.76 -9.74 -20.00
N VAL A 357 15.78 -8.60 -19.30
CA VAL A 357 15.74 -8.52 -17.83
C VAL A 357 14.67 -7.52 -17.42
N LYS A 358 13.85 -7.84 -16.40
CA LYS A 358 12.79 -6.94 -15.90
C LYS A 358 13.35 -5.96 -14.85
N ARG A 359 12.67 -4.82 -14.65
CA ARG A 359 13.00 -3.80 -13.62
C ARG A 359 13.38 -4.39 -12.26
N ASN A 360 12.53 -5.28 -11.74
CA ASN A 360 12.71 -5.86 -10.41
C ASN A 360 13.95 -6.76 -10.32
N ALA A 361 14.36 -7.38 -11.43
CA ALA A 361 15.58 -8.18 -11.48
C ALA A 361 16.84 -7.27 -11.47
N VAL A 362 16.80 -6.10 -12.10
CA VAL A 362 17.87 -5.08 -12.00
C VAL A 362 17.99 -4.54 -10.57
N ILE A 363 16.87 -4.19 -9.93
CA ILE A 363 16.84 -3.71 -8.54
C ILE A 363 17.38 -4.78 -7.59
N GLY A 364 16.90 -6.02 -7.73
CA GLY A 364 17.36 -7.15 -6.93
C GLY A 364 18.84 -7.45 -7.11
N LYS A 365 19.37 -7.30 -8.34
CA LYS A 365 20.80 -7.52 -8.59
C LYS A 365 21.67 -6.38 -8.05
N ALA A 366 21.23 -5.12 -8.16
CA ALA A 366 21.93 -3.97 -7.59
C ALA A 366 22.03 -4.08 -6.06
N TYR A 367 20.95 -4.51 -5.40
CA TYR A 367 20.93 -4.75 -3.95
C TYR A 367 21.93 -5.82 -3.52
N ARG A 368 21.98 -6.96 -4.24
CA ARG A 368 22.95 -8.05 -3.97
C ARG A 368 24.40 -7.65 -4.23
N LEU A 369 24.65 -6.61 -5.04
CA LEU A 369 25.97 -6.06 -5.30
C LEU A 369 26.38 -4.95 -4.31
N GLY A 370 25.52 -4.63 -3.33
CA GLY A 370 25.78 -3.58 -2.33
C GLY A 370 25.83 -2.17 -2.92
N LEU A 371 25.22 -1.95 -4.08
CA LEU A 371 25.17 -0.62 -4.70
C LEU A 371 24.27 0.31 -3.88
N PRO A 372 24.62 1.61 -3.73
CA PRO A 372 23.88 2.54 -2.90
C PRO A 372 22.42 2.64 -3.34
N LYS A 373 21.51 2.63 -2.36
CA LYS A 373 20.07 2.72 -2.58
C LYS A 373 19.75 4.09 -3.18
N ARG A 374 19.26 4.08 -4.41
CA ARG A 374 18.70 5.28 -5.04
C ARG A 374 17.39 5.63 -4.33
N LEU A 375 17.27 6.87 -3.88
CA LEU A 375 15.98 7.45 -3.51
C LEU A 375 15.09 7.43 -4.76
N SER A 376 13.89 6.87 -4.63
CA SER A 376 13.03 6.70 -5.80
C SER A 376 12.55 8.07 -6.30
N ALA A 377 12.28 8.23 -7.60
CA ALA A 377 11.77 9.50 -8.15
C ALA A 377 10.39 9.92 -7.57
N SER A 378 9.74 9.07 -6.76
CA SER A 378 8.59 9.44 -5.93
C SER A 378 8.96 10.20 -4.65
N GLU A 379 10.25 10.37 -4.35
CA GLU A 379 10.78 11.22 -3.27
C GLU A 379 11.38 12.54 -3.79
N GLN A 380 11.31 12.80 -5.11
CA GLN A 380 11.84 14.02 -5.73
C GLN A 380 10.78 15.03 -6.18
N THR A 381 9.55 14.90 -5.67
CA THR A 381 8.62 16.05 -5.63
C THR A 381 8.15 16.22 -4.19
N PRO A 382 8.62 17.23 -3.44
CA PRO A 382 8.00 17.56 -2.18
C PRO A 382 6.59 18.09 -2.47
N PRO A 383 5.52 17.58 -1.82
CA PRO A 383 4.33 18.40 -1.63
C PRO A 383 4.76 19.64 -0.84
N GLN A 384 4.50 20.82 -1.41
CA GLN A 384 4.76 22.10 -0.75
C GLN A 384 3.94 22.17 0.56
N LYS A 385 4.60 21.89 1.67
CA LYS A 385 4.28 22.50 2.96
C LYS A 385 4.86 23.93 2.95
N PRO A 386 4.14 24.94 3.46
CA PRO A 386 4.68 26.29 3.56
C PRO A 386 5.98 26.26 4.38
N SER A 387 7.00 26.88 3.81
CA SER A 387 8.38 26.93 4.26
C SER A 387 8.51 27.71 5.57
N ILE A 388 8.90 27.03 6.65
CA ILE A 388 9.55 27.68 7.80
C ILE A 388 11.05 27.62 7.56
N ALA A 389 11.67 28.79 7.49
CA ALA A 389 13.09 28.96 7.27
C ALA A 389 13.93 28.24 8.36
N ILE A 390 14.98 27.56 7.92
CA ILE A 390 16.00 26.95 8.78
C ILE A 390 16.75 28.07 9.53
N ILE A 391 16.60 28.12 10.85
CA ILE A 391 17.49 28.89 11.74
C ILE A 391 18.74 28.02 12.02
N LYS A 392 19.92 28.64 11.96
CA LYS A 392 21.23 28.06 12.32
C LYS A 392 21.21 27.44 13.73
N PRO A 393 22.07 26.46 14.06
CA PRO A 393 22.07 25.84 15.38
C PRO A 393 22.41 26.89 16.45
N HIS A 394 21.45 27.21 17.31
CA HIS A 394 21.67 27.98 18.53
C HIS A 394 21.77 27.02 19.72
N ALA A 395 22.58 27.44 20.70
CA ALA A 395 22.86 26.71 21.93
C ALA A 395 21.58 26.30 22.68
N VAL A 396 21.69 25.21 23.47
CA VAL A 396 20.57 24.66 24.25
C VAL A 396 19.96 25.74 25.16
N PRO A 397 18.64 25.99 25.09
CA PRO A 397 17.97 27.02 25.87
C PRO A 397 18.00 26.77 27.39
N ALA A 398 17.98 27.85 28.18
CA ALA A 398 17.86 27.77 29.64
C ALA A 398 16.41 27.40 30.05
N ILE A 399 16.22 26.89 31.27
CA ILE A 399 14.90 26.57 31.81
C ILE A 399 14.08 27.87 31.92
N GLY A 400 13.17 28.06 30.95
CA GLY A 400 12.37 29.28 30.75
C GLY A 400 12.20 29.63 29.27
N ASP A 401 13.24 29.43 28.47
CA ASP A 401 13.22 29.71 27.02
C ASP A 401 12.29 28.75 26.27
N ASP A 402 12.22 27.48 26.67
CA ASP A 402 11.28 26.50 26.10
C ASP A 402 9.81 26.88 26.33
N LEU A 403 9.49 27.57 27.44
CA LEU A 403 8.14 28.05 27.71
C LEU A 403 7.84 29.32 26.91
N ALA A 404 8.81 30.23 26.78
CA ALA A 404 8.68 31.41 25.94
C ALA A 404 8.51 31.06 24.44
N VAL A 405 9.24 30.04 23.96
CA VAL A 405 9.10 29.52 22.59
C VAL A 405 7.71 28.89 22.39
N LYS A 406 7.24 28.07 23.34
CA LYS A 406 5.88 27.51 23.29
C LYS A 406 4.79 28.59 23.28
N ARG A 407 4.97 29.65 24.07
CA ARG A 407 4.08 30.82 24.06
C ARG A 407 4.03 31.48 22.69
N ALA A 408 5.20 31.71 22.07
CA ALA A 408 5.30 32.33 20.76
C ALA A 408 4.64 31.48 19.66
N MET A 409 4.80 30.16 19.72
CA MET A 409 4.16 29.23 18.78
C MET A 409 2.63 29.25 18.90
N LEU A 410 2.09 29.17 20.13
CA LEU A 410 0.64 29.22 20.36
C LEU A 410 0.05 30.59 19.99
N ALA A 411 0.80 31.67 20.15
CA ALA A 411 0.40 33.00 19.72
C ALA A 411 0.29 33.10 18.18
N ALA A 412 1.25 32.54 17.45
CA ALA A 412 1.20 32.47 15.99
C ALA A 412 0.05 31.59 15.49
N GLU A 413 -0.19 30.45 16.14
CA GLU A 413 -1.32 29.56 15.83
C GLU A 413 -2.68 30.26 16.06
N LEU A 414 -2.79 31.07 17.12
CA LEU A 414 -3.99 31.87 17.36
C LEU A 414 -4.21 32.93 16.27
N GLU A 415 -3.15 33.58 15.79
CA GLU A 415 -3.20 34.56 14.70
C GLU A 415 -3.63 33.91 13.37
N ASP A 416 -3.09 32.73 13.07
CA ASP A 416 -3.49 31.91 11.92
C ASP A 416 -4.97 31.52 12.01
N LEU A 417 -5.46 31.08 13.19
CA LEU A 417 -6.87 30.74 13.38
C LEU A 417 -7.80 31.94 13.17
N ILE A 418 -7.39 33.12 13.65
CA ILE A 418 -8.11 34.39 13.44
C ILE A 418 -8.15 34.73 11.94
N GLU A 419 -7.05 34.57 11.21
CA GLU A 419 -7.03 34.81 9.77
C GLU A 419 -7.88 33.78 9.00
N HIS A 420 -7.81 32.51 9.38
CA HIS A 420 -8.64 31.44 8.83
C HIS A 420 -10.13 31.65 9.12
N SER A 421 -10.50 32.33 10.20
CA SER A 421 -11.90 32.62 10.52
C SER A 421 -12.56 33.54 9.48
N LYS A 422 -11.80 34.42 8.82
CA LYS A 422 -12.28 35.31 7.74
C LYS A 422 -12.72 34.56 6.48
N LYS A 423 -12.29 33.29 6.33
CA LYS A 423 -12.66 32.42 5.20
C LYS A 423 -14.01 31.72 5.43
N PHE A 424 -14.53 31.73 6.65
CA PHE A 424 -15.78 31.05 7.01
C PHE A 424 -16.90 32.06 7.27
N PHE A 425 -18.12 31.73 6.85
CA PHE A 425 -19.29 32.55 7.15
C PHE A 425 -19.59 32.58 8.65
N PRO A 426 -19.91 33.76 9.24
CA PRO A 426 -20.34 33.84 10.63
C PRO A 426 -21.53 32.92 10.90
N GLY A 427 -21.42 32.05 11.91
CA GLY A 427 -22.45 31.07 12.29
C GLY A 427 -22.37 29.70 11.59
N SER A 428 -21.44 29.50 10.65
CA SER A 428 -21.17 28.18 10.06
C SER A 428 -20.57 27.21 11.10
N ARG A 429 -20.80 25.90 10.97
CA ARG A 429 -20.17 24.87 11.82
C ARG A 429 -18.63 24.95 11.81
N LYS A 430 -18.04 25.30 10.66
CA LYS A 430 -16.57 25.52 10.52
C LYS A 430 -16.12 26.82 11.19
N PHE A 431 -16.98 27.84 11.25
CA PHE A 431 -16.73 29.09 11.98
C PHE A 431 -16.83 28.87 13.49
N LEU A 432 -17.82 28.10 13.96
CA LEU A 432 -17.97 27.72 15.36
C LEU A 432 -16.82 26.83 15.85
N ALA A 433 -16.42 25.82 15.06
CA ALA A 433 -15.26 24.99 15.39
C ALA A 433 -13.95 25.80 15.42
N ASN A 434 -13.78 26.77 14.51
CA ASN A 434 -12.64 27.70 14.54
C ASN A 434 -12.72 28.61 15.79
N GLN A 435 -13.89 29.11 16.16
CA GLN A 435 -14.05 29.88 17.40
C GLN A 435 -13.73 29.05 18.66
N GLU A 436 -14.13 27.79 18.70
CA GLU A 436 -13.79 26.86 19.78
C GLU A 436 -12.28 26.59 19.83
N ALA A 437 -11.63 26.39 18.69
CA ALA A 437 -10.18 26.26 18.59
C ALA A 437 -9.47 27.53 19.08
N GLN A 438 -9.91 28.73 18.67
CA GLN A 438 -9.38 29.99 19.18
C GLN A 438 -9.55 30.12 20.69
N ALA A 439 -10.69 29.70 21.24
CA ALA A 439 -10.94 29.71 22.68
C ALA A 439 -10.04 28.72 23.43
N ALA A 440 -9.76 27.55 22.85
CA ALA A 440 -8.85 26.56 23.41
C ALA A 440 -7.40 27.07 23.43
N THR A 441 -6.90 27.58 22.30
CA THR A 441 -5.54 28.15 22.20
C THR A 441 -5.36 29.34 23.15
N ARG A 442 -6.38 30.19 23.31
CA ARG A 442 -6.36 31.28 24.31
C ARG A 442 -6.25 30.78 25.75
N ARG A 443 -7.02 29.75 26.12
CA ARG A 443 -6.93 29.14 27.47
C ARG A 443 -5.55 28.55 27.73
N GLU A 444 -4.96 27.92 26.72
CA GLU A 444 -3.62 27.34 26.83
C GLU A 444 -2.54 28.43 26.99
N LEU A 445 -2.64 29.53 26.24
CA LEU A 445 -1.83 30.73 26.42
C LEU A 445 -1.96 31.31 27.84
N GLU A 446 -3.18 31.43 28.36
CA GLU A 446 -3.41 31.93 29.73
C GLU A 446 -2.81 31.02 30.81
N LEU A 447 -2.92 29.69 30.66
CA LEU A 447 -2.31 28.73 31.57
C LEU A 447 -0.79 28.81 31.52
N LEU A 448 -0.23 28.98 30.32
CA LEU A 448 1.20 29.09 30.12
C LEU A 448 1.74 30.42 30.66
N ASP A 449 1.01 31.52 30.51
CA ASP A 449 1.33 32.83 31.11
C ASP A 449 1.27 32.78 32.64
N ARG A 450 0.26 32.12 33.23
CA ARG A 450 0.21 31.86 34.69
C ARG A 450 1.39 31.02 35.17
N ARG A 451 1.81 30.02 34.39
CA ARG A 451 2.96 29.18 34.71
C ARG A 451 4.27 29.94 34.60
N MET A 452 4.43 30.82 33.61
CA MET A 452 5.58 31.70 33.49
C MET A 452 5.64 32.71 34.64
N ALA A 453 4.48 33.27 35.04
CA ALA A 453 4.39 34.17 36.20
C ALA A 453 4.71 33.46 37.52
N ALA A 454 4.23 32.22 37.72
CA ALA A 454 4.56 31.39 38.88
C ALA A 454 6.05 31.01 38.90
N SER A 455 6.63 30.67 37.75
CA SER A 455 8.07 30.40 37.63
C SER A 455 8.92 31.65 37.92
N ALA A 456 8.47 32.83 37.50
CA ALA A 456 9.12 34.10 37.82
C ALA A 456 9.00 34.44 39.32
N ALA A 457 7.86 34.12 39.95
CA ALA A 457 7.65 34.30 41.40
C ALA A 457 8.51 33.34 42.25
N VAL A 458 8.73 32.10 41.79
CA VAL A 458 9.60 31.10 42.44
C VAL A 458 11.07 31.53 42.39
N ILE A 459 11.49 32.26 41.36
CA ILE A 459 12.86 32.81 41.27
C ILE A 459 13.02 34.07 42.15
N GLY A 460 11.93 34.79 42.45
CA GLY A 460 11.93 36.03 43.22
C GLY A 460 11.96 35.88 44.74
N ASN A 461 11.49 34.76 45.30
CA ASN A 461 11.49 34.52 46.75
C ASN A 461 12.54 33.48 47.14
N GLY A 462 13.67 33.98 47.66
CA GLY A 462 14.71 33.14 48.24
C GLY A 462 14.33 32.57 49.62
N TRP A 463 14.80 31.33 49.84
CA TRP A 463 15.18 30.65 51.08
C TRP A 463 14.39 29.42 51.59
N SER A 464 15.20 28.35 51.73
CA SER A 464 15.16 27.16 52.60
C SER A 464 13.98 26.20 52.53
N ASP A 465 14.22 25.00 51.99
CA ASP A 465 14.39 23.83 52.87
C ASP A 465 15.29 22.76 52.22
N ASP A 466 16.23 22.25 53.01
CA ASP A 466 17.07 21.10 52.74
C ASP A 466 16.24 19.85 53.03
N THR A 467 15.75 19.14 52.01
CA THR A 467 15.44 17.70 52.08
C THR A 467 15.08 17.18 50.70
N ASP A 468 16.07 16.66 49.98
CA ASP A 468 15.83 15.56 49.02
C ASP A 468 17.13 14.78 48.83
N GLY A 469 17.32 13.81 49.72
CA GLY A 469 18.44 12.86 49.75
C GLY A 469 18.37 11.80 48.64
N GLY A 470 18.07 12.21 47.41
CA GLY A 470 18.12 11.33 46.24
C GLY A 470 19.51 11.31 45.60
N PRO A 471 19.94 10.19 44.97
CA PRO A 471 21.23 10.09 44.27
C PRO A 471 21.36 11.06 43.08
N TRP A 472 20.29 11.77 42.72
CA TRP A 472 20.23 12.77 41.64
C TRP A 472 19.60 14.08 42.10
N SER A 473 20.12 14.67 43.18
CA SER A 473 19.79 16.05 43.56
C SER A 473 20.17 17.03 42.44
N GLY A 474 19.52 18.20 42.39
CA GLY A 474 19.77 19.20 41.34
C GLY A 474 21.26 19.57 41.20
N LYS A 475 21.98 19.68 42.32
CA LYS A 475 23.43 19.93 42.34
C LYS A 475 24.24 18.79 41.70
N ARG A 476 23.85 17.52 41.92
CA ARG A 476 24.53 16.34 41.34
C ARG A 476 24.27 16.19 39.84
N VAL A 477 23.07 16.56 39.39
CA VAL A 477 22.72 16.59 37.97
C VAL A 477 23.52 17.65 37.22
N GLU A 478 23.70 18.83 37.82
CA GLU A 478 24.52 19.89 37.24
C GLU A 478 26.01 19.50 37.19
N MET A 479 26.52 18.88 38.26
CA MET A 479 27.90 18.37 38.30
C MET A 479 28.14 17.27 37.25
N LEU A 480 27.18 16.36 37.04
CA LEU A 480 27.24 15.39 35.94
C LEU A 480 27.33 16.10 34.58
N ARG A 481 26.49 17.11 34.33
CA ARG A 481 26.47 17.84 33.06
C ARG A 481 27.81 18.52 32.78
N GLN A 482 28.40 19.19 33.78
CA GLN A 482 29.70 19.85 33.64
C GLN A 482 30.84 18.85 33.37
N LEU A 483 30.89 17.76 34.11
CA LEU A 483 31.93 16.73 33.93
C LEU A 483 31.79 16.00 32.59
N TRP A 484 30.55 15.76 32.14
CA TRP A 484 30.28 15.11 30.87
C TRP A 484 30.68 15.99 29.67
N LEU A 485 30.38 17.28 29.72
CA LEU A 485 30.74 18.24 28.67
C LEU A 485 32.24 18.55 28.64
N SER A 486 32.92 18.49 29.78
CA SER A 486 34.39 18.56 29.86
C SER A 486 35.09 17.28 29.37
N GLY A 487 34.34 16.27 28.94
CA GLY A 487 34.87 15.07 28.30
C GLY A 487 35.29 13.95 29.25
N HIS A 488 34.92 14.01 30.53
CA HIS A 488 35.18 12.93 31.47
C HIS A 488 34.37 11.68 31.11
N SER A 489 34.97 10.50 31.33
CA SER A 489 34.27 9.24 31.10
C SER A 489 33.20 8.99 32.17
N ALA A 490 32.16 8.24 31.82
CA ALA A 490 31.09 7.91 32.76
C ALA A 490 31.57 7.17 34.03
N ALA A 491 32.72 6.49 33.97
CA ALA A 491 33.33 5.84 35.12
C ALA A 491 33.97 6.87 36.08
N GLN A 492 34.71 7.84 35.54
CA GLN A 492 35.30 8.94 36.32
C GLN A 492 34.22 9.82 36.95
N ILE A 493 33.13 10.08 36.22
CA ILE A 493 32.00 10.87 36.72
C ILE A 493 31.28 10.13 37.85
N ALA A 494 31.13 8.80 37.76
CA ALA A 494 30.55 7.99 38.81
C ALA A 494 31.37 8.02 40.11
N GLU A 495 32.70 8.03 39.98
CA GLU A 495 33.64 8.12 41.10
C GLU A 495 33.59 9.50 41.78
N VAL A 496 33.56 10.58 40.99
CA VAL A 496 33.46 11.96 41.50
C VAL A 496 32.11 12.24 42.16
N LEU A 497 31.02 11.67 41.64
CA LEU A 497 29.70 11.82 42.24
C LEU A 497 29.53 10.97 43.50
N GLY A 498 30.16 9.79 43.59
CA GLY A 498 30.05 8.87 44.72
C GLY A 498 28.64 8.27 44.88
N GLY A 499 28.55 6.98 45.24
CA GLY A 499 27.26 6.31 45.47
C GLY A 499 26.38 6.11 44.21
N THR A 500 26.91 6.34 43.01
CA THR A 500 26.23 6.13 41.73
C THR A 500 27.11 5.30 40.79
N SER A 501 26.56 4.29 40.11
CA SER A 501 27.33 3.44 39.19
C SER A 501 27.55 4.09 37.82
N ARG A 502 28.58 3.66 37.08
CA ARG A 502 28.85 4.09 35.69
C ARG A 502 27.59 4.04 34.81
N ASN A 503 26.83 2.95 34.92
CA ASN A 503 25.60 2.76 34.13
C ASN A 503 24.48 3.71 34.55
N ALA A 504 24.40 4.10 35.82
CA ALA A 504 23.46 5.11 36.29
C ALA A 504 23.80 6.49 35.71
N VAL A 505 25.09 6.84 35.61
CA VAL A 505 25.55 8.09 34.98
C VAL A 505 25.22 8.08 33.47
N ILE A 506 25.52 6.99 32.75
CA ILE A 506 25.18 6.84 31.32
C ILE A 506 23.67 6.98 31.10
N SER A 507 22.87 6.30 31.91
CA SER A 507 21.42 6.34 31.80
C SER A 507 20.87 7.73 32.09
N LYS A 508 21.45 8.43 33.07
CA LYS A 508 21.05 9.81 33.40
C LYS A 508 21.49 10.79 32.31
N ALA A 509 22.69 10.66 31.78
CA ALA A 509 23.18 11.48 30.66
C ALA A 509 22.33 11.31 29.40
N LYS A 510 21.89 10.08 29.10
CA LYS A 510 20.96 9.78 27.99
C LYS A 510 19.60 10.45 28.19
N ARG A 511 19.06 10.42 29.41
CA ARG A 511 17.81 11.12 29.76
C ARG A 511 17.94 12.64 29.73
N LEU A 512 19.15 13.17 29.97
CA LEU A 512 19.46 14.60 29.88
C LEU A 512 19.82 15.04 28.44
N GLY A 513 19.82 14.12 27.47
CA GLY A 513 20.13 14.40 26.08
C GLY A 513 21.59 14.81 25.83
N LEU A 514 22.52 14.42 26.71
CA LEU A 514 23.94 14.78 26.56
C LEU A 514 24.58 14.01 25.39
N PRO A 515 25.48 14.65 24.62
CA PRO A 515 26.09 14.02 23.45
C PRO A 515 26.96 12.84 23.85
N PHE A 516 26.75 11.71 23.17
CA PHE A 516 27.60 10.52 23.28
C PHE A 516 28.58 10.54 22.12
N LYS A 517 29.89 10.45 22.42
CA LYS A 517 30.88 10.22 21.37
C LYS A 517 30.61 8.85 20.76
N THR A 518 30.08 8.81 19.55
CA THR A 518 30.10 7.59 18.73
C THR A 518 31.55 7.34 18.35
N PRO A 519 32.07 6.10 18.47
CA PRO A 519 33.39 5.79 17.96
C PRO A 519 33.34 5.94 16.44
N THR A 520 34.04 6.94 15.92
CA THR A 520 34.33 7.05 14.49
C THR A 520 35.11 5.82 14.07
N ALA A 521 34.62 5.12 13.04
CA ALA A 521 35.32 4.02 12.41
C ALA A 521 36.69 4.50 11.92
N GLY A 522 37.75 4.12 12.63
CA GLY A 522 39.12 4.53 12.26
C GLY A 522 40.18 4.57 13.37
N GLU A 523 39.94 4.07 14.57
CA GLU A 523 41.03 3.86 15.55
C GLU A 523 41.19 2.36 15.82
N THR A 524 42.34 1.85 15.39
CA THR A 524 42.88 0.52 15.75
C THR A 524 43.08 0.45 17.25
N ILE A 525 42.53 -0.60 17.86
CA ILE A 525 42.72 -0.95 19.27
C ILE A 525 44.05 -1.71 19.35
N ASP A 526 45.02 -1.15 20.07
CA ASP A 526 46.09 -1.90 20.74
C ASP A 526 45.69 -2.17 22.20
#